data_AF-B7PFN8-F1
#
_entry.id   AF-B7PFN8-F1
#
_cell.length_a   1.000
_cell.length_b   1.000
_cell.length_c   1.000
_cell.angle_alpha   90.00
_cell.angle_beta   90.00
_cell.angle_gamma   90.00
#
_symmetry.space_group_name_H-M   'P 1'
#
loop_
_entity.id
_entity.type
_entity.pdbx_description
1 polymer ?
#
loop_
_entity_poly.entity_id
_entity_poly.type
_entity_poly.pdbx_seq_one_letter_code
_entity_poly.pdbx_strand_id
1 'polypeptide(L)'
;MRPLTDEETRAFFDKISKYIGENIKLLIDRPDGMYCFRLHRDRVYYVSETMMKIANNVSRENLISMGTCFGKFTKSGKFHLHVTALDYLAPYAKQKVWVKPSAEQQFLYGHHVLKSGLARITENTNQYNGVVVYSMSDIPLVSYASAFPD
;
A
#
# COMPACT_ATOMS: atom_id res chain seq x y z
N MET A 1 12.51 -17.34 3.58
CA MET A 1 11.33 -16.61 3.06
C MET A 1 10.35 -17.61 2.53
N ARG A 2 9.04 -17.36 2.67
CA ARG A 2 8.03 -18.31 2.18
C ARG A 2 6.99 -17.61 1.30
N PRO A 3 6.33 -18.35 0.38
CA PRO A 3 5.10 -17.86 -0.22
C PRO A 3 4.04 -17.58 0.85
N LEU A 4 3.11 -16.69 0.52
CA LEU A 4 1.91 -16.47 1.33
C LEU A 4 1.01 -17.71 1.20
N THR A 5 0.34 -18.07 2.29
CA THR A 5 -0.74 -19.07 2.25
C THR A 5 -1.98 -18.48 1.56
N ASP A 6 -2.95 -19.31 1.18
CA ASP A 6 -4.17 -18.84 0.50
C ASP A 6 -4.96 -17.84 1.38
N GLU A 7 -5.01 -18.08 2.69
CA GLU A 7 -5.68 -17.21 3.65
C GLU A 7 -4.98 -15.86 3.78
N GLU A 8 -3.66 -15.85 3.91
CA GLU A 8 -2.84 -14.63 3.98
C GLU A 8 -2.92 -13.84 2.67
N THR A 9 -2.91 -14.55 1.55
CA THR A 9 -3.01 -13.99 0.21
C THR A 9 -4.35 -13.26 0.04
N ARG A 10 -5.46 -13.89 0.48
CA ARG A 10 -6.78 -13.26 0.49
C ARG A 10 -6.80 -12.02 1.39
N ALA A 11 -6.35 -12.13 2.64
CA ALA A 11 -6.34 -11.00 3.58
C ALA A 11 -5.47 -9.82 3.09
N PHE A 12 -4.35 -10.11 2.44
CA PHE A 12 -3.48 -9.12 1.81
C PHE A 12 -4.18 -8.44 0.63
N PHE A 13 -4.74 -9.22 -0.28
CA PHE A 13 -5.42 -8.69 -1.46
C PHE A 13 -6.71 -7.95 -1.13
N ASP A 14 -7.49 -8.39 -0.15
CA ASP A 14 -8.68 -7.68 0.35
C ASP A 14 -8.34 -6.30 0.91
N LYS A 15 -7.11 -6.12 1.44
CA LYS A 15 -6.66 -4.81 1.93
C LYS A 15 -6.20 -3.90 0.80
N ILE A 16 -5.50 -4.44 -0.19
CA ILE A 16 -4.96 -3.67 -1.32
C ILE A 16 -6.03 -3.31 -2.35
N SER A 17 -6.96 -4.22 -2.61
CA SER A 17 -8.08 -4.01 -3.54
C SER A 17 -8.94 -2.81 -3.15
N LYS A 18 -8.97 -2.45 -1.85
CA LYS A 18 -9.64 -1.22 -1.38
C LYS A 18 -9.04 0.07 -1.95
N TYR A 19 -7.78 0.07 -2.38
CA TYR A 19 -7.09 1.25 -2.92
C TYR A 19 -6.98 1.21 -4.44
N ILE A 20 -6.52 0.07 -5.00
CA ILE A 20 -6.23 -0.07 -6.44
C ILE A 20 -7.26 -0.91 -7.20
N GLY A 21 -8.16 -1.61 -6.48
CA GLY A 21 -9.13 -2.53 -7.07
C GLY A 21 -8.48 -3.64 -7.90
N GLU A 22 -8.91 -3.78 -9.15
CA GLU A 22 -8.46 -4.83 -10.09
C GLU A 22 -7.08 -4.56 -10.70
N ASN A 23 -6.53 -3.35 -10.51
CA ASN A 23 -5.23 -2.94 -11.05
C ASN A 23 -4.04 -3.68 -10.42
N ILE A 24 -4.29 -4.58 -9.46
CA ILE A 24 -3.25 -5.39 -8.83
C ILE A 24 -2.46 -6.26 -9.81
N LYS A 25 -3.09 -6.66 -10.92
CA LYS A 25 -2.40 -7.41 -11.99
C LYS A 25 -1.23 -6.61 -12.57
N LEU A 26 -1.35 -5.29 -12.64
CA LEU A 26 -0.29 -4.40 -13.15
C LEU A 26 0.92 -4.35 -12.21
N LEU A 27 0.76 -4.72 -10.93
CA LEU A 27 1.90 -4.87 -10.01
C LEU A 27 2.63 -6.19 -10.21
N ILE A 28 1.98 -7.23 -10.72
CA ILE A 28 2.60 -8.54 -10.92
C ILE A 28 3.26 -8.58 -12.31
N ASP A 29 2.49 -8.19 -13.32
CA ASP A 29 2.88 -8.21 -14.73
C ASP A 29 3.38 -6.83 -15.15
N ARG A 30 4.65 -6.57 -14.89
CA ARG A 30 5.32 -5.35 -15.33
C ARG A 30 6.18 -5.59 -16.56
N PRO A 31 6.38 -4.59 -17.43
CA PRO A 31 7.23 -4.74 -18.61
C PRO A 31 8.70 -5.04 -18.29
N ASP A 32 9.17 -4.68 -17.08
CA ASP A 32 10.52 -4.98 -16.60
C ASP A 32 10.69 -6.41 -16.04
N GLY A 33 9.60 -7.17 -15.90
CA GLY A 33 9.61 -8.56 -15.47
C GLY A 33 8.50 -8.90 -14.49
N MET A 34 8.49 -10.17 -14.07
CA MET A 34 7.51 -10.66 -13.10
C MET A 34 7.92 -10.30 -11.67
N TYR A 35 6.94 -9.82 -10.90
CA TYR A 35 7.08 -9.53 -9.49
C TYR A 35 6.21 -10.46 -8.65
N CYS A 36 6.67 -10.75 -7.44
CA CYS A 36 5.98 -11.63 -6.51
C CYS A 36 5.97 -11.05 -5.10
N PHE A 37 4.98 -11.51 -4.31
CA PHE A 37 4.91 -11.20 -2.89
C PHE A 37 5.47 -12.37 -2.08
N ARG A 38 6.30 -12.04 -1.08
CA ARG A 38 6.92 -13.02 -0.17
C ARG A 38 6.76 -12.60 1.27
N LEU A 39 6.53 -13.58 2.14
CA LEU A 39 6.43 -13.36 3.57
C LEU A 39 7.75 -13.68 4.27
N HIS A 40 8.20 -12.75 5.09
CA HIS A 40 9.37 -12.90 5.94
C HIS A 40 9.17 -12.16 7.27
N ARG A 41 9.30 -12.87 8.40
CA ARG A 41 9.10 -12.31 9.76
C ARG A 41 7.80 -11.50 9.87
N ASP A 42 6.69 -12.10 9.43
CA ASP A 42 5.34 -11.53 9.38
C ASP A 42 5.17 -10.28 8.51
N ARG A 43 6.19 -9.91 7.74
CA ARG A 43 6.16 -8.80 6.78
C ARG A 43 6.03 -9.33 5.36
N VAL A 44 5.21 -8.67 4.57
CA VAL A 44 5.05 -8.96 3.15
C VAL A 44 5.94 -8.02 2.37
N TYR A 45 6.79 -8.60 1.52
CA TYR A 45 7.72 -7.89 0.65
C TYR A 45 7.33 -8.09 -0.80
N TYR A 46 7.39 -7.01 -1.57
CA TYR A 46 7.23 -6.98 -3.01
C TYR A 46 8.62 -6.98 -3.66
N VAL A 47 8.86 -7.95 -4.54
CA VAL A 47 10.18 -8.24 -5.09
C VAL A 47 10.08 -8.82 -6.50
N SER A 48 11.08 -8.58 -7.35
CA SER A 48 11.19 -9.26 -8.64
C SER A 48 11.54 -10.74 -8.48
N GLU A 49 11.09 -11.59 -9.40
CA GLU A 49 11.43 -13.02 -9.35
C GLU A 49 12.94 -13.29 -9.44
N THR A 50 13.68 -12.44 -10.17
CA THR A 50 15.14 -12.52 -10.28
C THR A 50 15.82 -12.31 -8.94
N MET A 51 15.43 -11.27 -8.20
CA MET A 51 15.95 -10.98 -6.87
C MET A 51 15.55 -12.06 -5.86
N MET A 52 14.34 -12.62 -5.98
CA MET A 52 13.88 -13.73 -5.14
C MET A 52 14.78 -14.96 -5.28
N LYS A 53 15.19 -15.31 -6.51
CA LYS A 53 16.12 -16.43 -6.77
C LYS A 53 17.48 -16.21 -6.09
N ILE A 54 18.00 -14.98 -6.11
CA ILE A 54 19.28 -14.65 -5.48
C ILE A 54 19.16 -14.69 -3.95
N ALA A 55 18.07 -14.16 -3.40
CA ALA A 55 17.87 -14.11 -1.96
C ALA A 55 17.61 -15.49 -1.32
N ASN A 56 17.25 -16.51 -2.10
CA ASN A 56 17.19 -17.88 -1.61
C ASN A 56 18.57 -18.43 -1.18
N ASN A 57 19.67 -17.82 -1.62
CA ASN A 57 21.01 -18.18 -1.18
C ASN A 57 21.36 -17.62 0.22
N VAL A 58 20.54 -16.74 0.79
CA VAL A 58 20.78 -16.13 2.11
C VAL A 58 19.89 -16.81 3.15
N SER A 59 20.47 -17.19 4.30
CA SER A 59 19.73 -17.79 5.39
C SER A 59 18.67 -16.84 5.97
N ARG A 60 17.58 -17.40 6.51
CA ARG A 60 16.47 -16.61 7.09
C ARG A 60 16.90 -15.71 8.26
N GLU A 61 17.93 -16.13 8.99
CA GLU A 61 18.48 -15.41 10.14
C GLU A 61 19.24 -14.15 9.71
N ASN A 62 20.00 -14.27 8.62
CA ASN A 62 20.82 -13.19 8.08
C ASN A 62 20.02 -12.22 7.19
N LEU A 63 18.91 -12.67 6.61
CA LEU A 63 18.07 -11.82 5.77
C LEU A 63 17.19 -10.88 6.63
N ILE A 64 17.39 -9.57 6.49
CA ILE A 64 16.62 -8.55 7.21
C ILE A 64 15.42 -8.07 6.38
N SER A 65 15.67 -7.61 5.16
CA SER A 65 14.67 -7.12 4.21
C SER A 65 15.09 -7.42 2.78
N MET A 66 14.12 -7.44 1.87
CA MET A 66 14.37 -7.60 0.44
C MET A 66 13.27 -6.92 -0.35
N GLY A 67 13.62 -6.13 -1.35
CA GLY A 67 12.65 -5.35 -2.12
C GLY A 67 11.92 -4.34 -1.24
N THR A 68 10.63 -4.12 -1.51
CA THR A 68 9.84 -3.13 -0.76
C THR A 68 8.87 -3.81 0.19
N CYS A 69 8.89 -3.42 1.46
CA CYS A 69 7.93 -3.89 2.45
C CYS A 69 6.55 -3.28 2.14
N PHE A 70 5.54 -4.11 1.89
CA PHE A 70 4.18 -3.62 1.71
C PHE A 70 3.45 -3.46 3.05
N GLY A 71 3.82 -4.26 4.04
CA GLY A 71 3.16 -4.22 5.33
C GLY A 71 3.48 -5.43 6.17
N LYS A 72 2.72 -5.62 7.24
CA LYS A 72 2.87 -6.74 8.15
C LYS A 72 1.53 -7.34 8.56
N PHE A 73 1.53 -8.63 8.83
CA PHE A 73 0.43 -9.27 9.54
C PHE A 73 0.50 -8.94 11.02
N THR A 74 -0.65 -8.62 11.59
CA THR A 74 -0.82 -8.45 13.03
C THR A 74 -1.06 -9.80 13.69
N LYS A 75 -0.90 -9.87 15.02
CA LYS A 75 -1.17 -11.11 15.79
C LYS A 75 -2.62 -11.61 15.64
N SER A 76 -3.55 -10.71 15.29
CA SER A 76 -4.96 -11.05 15.02
C SER A 76 -5.23 -11.49 13.58
N GLY A 77 -4.19 -11.70 12.76
CA GLY A 77 -4.30 -12.14 11.37
C GLY A 77 -4.66 -11.03 10.38
N LYS A 78 -4.88 -9.79 10.83
CA LYS A 78 -5.19 -8.67 9.93
C LYS A 78 -3.92 -8.11 9.29
N PHE A 79 -3.98 -7.82 7.99
CA PHE A 79 -2.89 -7.16 7.28
C PHE A 79 -2.87 -5.65 7.51
N HIS A 80 -1.74 -5.12 7.97
CA HIS A 80 -1.49 -3.70 8.16
C HIS A 80 -0.54 -3.20 7.09
N LEU A 81 -1.06 -2.36 6.19
CA LEU A 81 -0.33 -1.76 5.08
C LEU A 81 0.62 -0.67 5.60
N HIS A 82 1.85 -0.65 5.10
CA HIS A 82 2.87 0.35 5.45
C HIS A 82 2.97 1.43 4.37
N VAL A 83 3.42 2.63 4.77
CA VAL A 83 3.67 3.76 3.86
C VAL A 83 4.63 3.43 2.73
N THR A 84 5.55 2.48 2.94
CA THR A 84 6.52 2.05 1.93
C THR A 84 5.87 1.43 0.67
N ALA A 85 4.61 0.99 0.73
CA ALA A 85 3.88 0.57 -0.48
C ALA A 85 3.35 1.73 -1.33
N LEU A 86 3.43 2.98 -0.86
CA LEU A 86 2.70 4.11 -1.43
C LEU A 86 3.13 4.38 -2.86
N ASP A 87 4.43 4.33 -3.14
CA ASP A 87 4.98 4.57 -4.49
C ASP A 87 4.44 3.58 -5.54
N TYR A 88 4.14 2.35 -5.11
CA TYR A 88 3.58 1.33 -5.98
C TYR A 88 2.05 1.43 -6.09
N LEU A 89 1.38 1.89 -5.04
CA LEU A 89 -0.09 1.98 -5.02
C LEU A 89 -0.62 3.29 -5.63
N ALA A 90 0.08 4.40 -5.44
CA ALA A 90 -0.33 5.74 -5.85
C ALA A 90 -0.65 5.83 -7.37
N PRO A 91 0.17 5.30 -8.29
CA PRO A 91 -0.12 5.37 -9.72
C PRO A 91 -1.42 4.66 -10.11
N TYR A 92 -1.77 3.57 -9.41
CA TYR A 92 -2.92 2.71 -9.72
C TYR A 92 -4.13 2.94 -8.82
N ALA A 93 -4.07 3.92 -7.91
CA ALA A 93 -5.13 4.21 -6.96
C ALA A 93 -6.40 4.68 -7.69
N LYS A 94 -7.53 4.03 -7.40
CA LYS A 94 -8.83 4.38 -7.98
C LYS A 94 -9.38 5.68 -7.40
N GLN A 95 -9.29 5.82 -6.07
CA GLN A 95 -9.83 6.97 -5.34
C GLN A 95 -8.70 7.81 -4.75
N LYS A 96 -8.72 9.10 -5.06
CA LYS A 96 -7.67 10.05 -4.69
C LYS A 96 -8.29 11.26 -3.99
N VAL A 97 -7.56 11.79 -3.01
CA VAL A 97 -7.96 12.97 -2.25
C VAL A 97 -6.80 13.95 -2.25
N TRP A 98 -7.05 15.20 -2.62
CA TRP A 98 -6.07 16.28 -2.55
C TRP A 98 -6.34 17.14 -1.32
N VAL A 99 -5.29 17.38 -0.53
CA VAL A 99 -5.33 18.25 0.65
C VAL A 99 -4.75 19.61 0.36
N LYS A 100 -5.35 20.64 0.96
CA LYS A 100 -4.84 22.01 0.93
C LYS A 100 -3.53 22.12 1.71
N PRO A 101 -2.63 23.07 1.37
CA PRO A 101 -1.38 23.28 2.10
C PRO A 101 -1.58 23.53 3.60
N SER A 102 -2.69 24.17 3.99
CA SER A 102 -3.04 24.43 5.39
C SER A 102 -3.30 23.16 6.21
N ALA A 103 -3.70 22.06 5.58
CA ALA A 103 -3.99 20.78 6.23
C ALA A 103 -2.91 19.71 6.00
N GLU A 104 -1.99 19.94 5.05
CA GLU A 104 -0.93 19.00 4.68
C GLU A 104 -0.03 18.66 5.87
N GLN A 105 0.46 19.66 6.60
CA GLN A 105 1.33 19.43 7.76
C GLN A 105 0.63 18.64 8.87
N GLN A 106 -0.65 18.95 9.14
CA GLN A 106 -1.42 18.22 10.15
C GLN A 106 -1.60 16.76 9.74
N PHE A 107 -1.87 16.51 8.46
CA PHE A 107 -1.97 15.15 7.94
C PHE A 107 -0.65 14.37 8.05
N LEU A 108 0.48 15.00 7.76
CA LEU A 108 1.81 14.39 7.91
C LEU A 108 2.14 14.02 9.36
N TYR A 109 1.60 14.76 10.32
CA TYR A 109 1.70 14.41 11.75
C TYR A 109 0.70 13.35 12.21
N GLY A 110 -0.07 12.76 11.29
CA GLY A 110 -1.01 11.68 11.57
C GLY A 110 -2.39 12.14 12.00
N HIS A 111 -2.73 13.44 11.86
CA HIS A 111 -4.09 13.90 12.07
C HIS A 111 -4.99 13.54 10.88
N HIS A 112 -6.30 13.51 11.15
CA HIS A 112 -7.31 13.32 10.10
C HIS A 112 -7.44 14.58 9.23
N VAL A 113 -7.77 14.38 7.96
CA VAL A 113 -8.10 15.49 7.05
C VAL A 113 -9.50 15.99 7.37
N LEU A 114 -9.60 17.25 7.80
CA LEU A 114 -10.89 17.92 8.00
C LEU A 114 -11.49 18.37 6.67
N LYS A 115 -12.81 18.51 6.62
CA LYS A 115 -13.55 19.01 5.43
C LYS A 115 -13.03 20.37 4.95
N SER A 116 -12.61 21.25 5.86
CA SER A 116 -12.00 22.54 5.53
C SER A 116 -10.66 22.41 4.79
N GLY A 117 -9.91 21.36 5.09
CA GLY A 117 -8.61 21.01 4.50
C GLY A 117 -8.69 20.22 3.19
N LEU A 118 -9.89 19.79 2.80
CA LEU A 118 -10.12 19.07 1.55
C LEU A 118 -10.09 20.05 0.36
N ALA A 119 -9.29 19.76 -0.66
CA ALA A 119 -9.23 20.54 -1.89
C ALA A 119 -10.04 19.88 -3.01
N ARG A 120 -9.76 18.60 -3.29
CA ARG A 120 -10.41 17.81 -4.34
C ARG A 120 -10.58 16.37 -3.87
N ILE A 121 -11.66 15.73 -4.29
CA ILE A 121 -11.89 14.29 -4.10
C ILE A 121 -12.32 13.69 -5.43
N THR A 122 -11.92 12.45 -5.69
CA THR A 122 -12.42 11.69 -6.86
C THR A 122 -13.93 11.46 -6.73
N GLU A 123 -14.65 11.66 -7.83
CA GLU A 123 -16.09 11.38 -7.89
C GLU A 123 -16.39 9.90 -7.65
N ASN A 124 -17.57 9.58 -7.11
CA ASN A 124 -17.97 8.21 -6.72
C ASN A 124 -17.09 7.58 -5.62
N THR A 125 -16.44 8.39 -4.77
CA THR A 125 -15.81 7.89 -3.55
C THR A 125 -16.89 7.55 -2.51
N ASN A 126 -17.20 6.27 -2.36
CA ASN A 126 -18.11 5.80 -1.32
C ASN A 126 -17.48 5.87 0.07
N GLN A 127 -18.36 5.87 1.08
CA GLN A 127 -17.98 5.68 2.47
C GLN A 127 -17.14 4.43 2.67
N TYR A 128 -16.10 4.55 3.50
CA TYR A 128 -15.13 3.53 3.86
C TYR A 128 -14.24 3.02 2.73
N ASN A 129 -14.30 3.63 1.53
CA ASN A 129 -13.35 3.33 0.47
C ASN A 129 -11.94 3.73 0.89
N GLY A 130 -10.95 2.94 0.46
CA GLY A 130 -9.55 3.30 0.62
C GLY A 130 -9.19 4.42 -0.34
N VAL A 131 -8.69 5.53 0.18
CA VAL A 131 -8.24 6.67 -0.61
C VAL A 131 -6.73 6.87 -0.43
N VAL A 132 -6.08 7.27 -1.51
CA VAL A 132 -4.70 7.76 -1.46
C VAL A 132 -4.73 9.28 -1.38
N VAL A 133 -4.05 9.84 -0.39
CA VAL A 133 -4.01 11.28 -0.15
C VAL A 133 -2.84 11.90 -0.90
N TYR A 134 -3.06 13.04 -1.52
CA TYR A 134 -2.11 13.80 -2.31
C TYR A 134 -2.04 15.24 -1.81
N SER A 135 -0.87 15.86 -1.92
CA SER A 135 -0.74 17.32 -1.84
C SER A 135 -1.31 17.96 -3.11
N MET A 136 -1.57 19.28 -3.07
CA MET A 136 -1.97 20.07 -4.25
C MET A 136 -0.99 19.97 -5.42
N SER A 137 0.27 19.62 -5.16
CA SER A 137 1.32 19.45 -6.17
C SER A 137 1.37 18.03 -6.75
N ASP A 138 0.32 17.22 -6.61
CA ASP A 138 0.25 15.81 -7.05
C ASP A 138 1.29 14.89 -6.41
N ILE A 139 1.78 15.24 -5.22
CA ILE A 139 2.71 14.41 -4.44
C ILE A 139 1.90 13.49 -3.52
N PRO A 140 2.05 12.15 -3.58
CA PRO A 140 1.36 11.24 -2.68
C PRO A 140 1.88 11.39 -1.24
N LEU A 141 0.97 11.48 -0.27
CA LEU A 141 1.26 11.73 1.14
C LEU A 141 1.12 10.48 2.02
N VAL A 142 1.81 10.55 3.17
CA VAL A 142 2.33 9.48 4.05
C VAL A 142 1.29 8.48 4.62
N SER A 143 -0.02 8.67 4.42
CA SER A 143 -1.03 7.80 5.03
C SER A 143 -2.19 7.42 4.11
N TYR A 144 -2.60 6.16 4.22
CA TYR A 144 -3.80 5.64 3.59
C TYR A 144 -5.00 5.96 4.47
N ALA A 145 -5.94 6.75 3.96
CA ALA A 145 -7.16 7.08 4.68
C ALA A 145 -8.33 6.22 4.19
N SER A 146 -9.28 5.95 5.07
CA SER A 146 -10.62 5.54 4.66
C SER A 146 -11.47 6.79 4.50
N ALA A 147 -12.16 6.94 3.39
CA ALA A 147 -13.15 8.00 3.24
C ALA A 147 -14.24 7.84 4.29
N PHE A 148 -14.55 8.90 5.04
CA PHE A 148 -15.73 8.97 5.88
C PHE A 148 -16.65 10.02 5.24
N PRO A 149 -17.91 9.71 4.89
CA PRO A 149 -18.90 10.73 4.63
C PRO A 149 -19.26 11.39 5.97
N ASP A 150 -19.83 12.58 5.85
CA ASP A 150 -20.47 13.31 6.93
C ASP A 150 -21.41 12.40 7.77
#